data_AF-A0A3M0I8M0-F1
#
_entry.id   AF-A0A3M0I8M0-F1
#
_cell.length_a   1.000
_cell.length_b   1.000
_cell.length_c   1.000
_cell.angle_alpha   90.00
_cell.angle_beta   90.00
_cell.angle_gamma   90.00
#
_symmetry.space_group_name_H-M   'P 1'
#
loop_
_entity.id
_entity.type
_entity.pdbx_description
1 polymer ?
#
loop_
_entity_poly.entity_id
_entity_poly.type
_entity_poly.pdbx_seq_one_letter_code
_entity_poly.pdbx_strand_id
1 'polypeptide(L)'
;MPKLHRKLDGKPLRDAMARAGLSIPQLAEATRQVDPVGKGVSAATVGRVAGRGKTARTPCELRTAWLITEALHQEVVTPLQDLFAMPSASTSTVERSRSDAEEE
;
A
#
# COMPACT_ATOMS: atom_id res chain seq x y z
N MET A 1 -8.52 -9.25 -2.33
CA MET A 1 -8.52 -7.84 -2.75
C MET A 1 -7.22 -7.56 -3.49
N PRO A 2 -7.15 -6.57 -4.39
CA PRO A 2 -5.87 -6.18 -5.00
C PRO A 2 -4.92 -5.68 -3.91
N LYS A 3 -3.62 -5.97 -4.08
CA LYS A 3 -2.55 -5.49 -3.20
C LYS A 3 -1.92 -4.24 -3.79
N LEU A 4 -1.41 -3.37 -2.94
CA LEU A 4 -0.62 -2.19 -3.31
C LEU A 4 0.78 -2.28 -2.74
N HIS A 5 1.76 -1.72 -3.45
CA HIS A 5 3.15 -1.64 -3.03
C HIS A 5 3.48 -0.27 -2.44
N ARG A 6 4.13 -0.25 -1.27
CA ARG A 6 4.69 1.01 -0.73
C ARG A 6 5.76 1.56 -1.67
N LYS A 7 5.75 2.87 -1.92
CA LYS A 7 6.79 3.54 -2.73
C LYS A 7 8.06 3.78 -1.93
N LEU A 8 9.22 3.74 -2.60
CA LEU A 8 10.54 4.14 -2.09
C LEU A 8 10.81 3.67 -0.65
N ASP A 9 10.61 2.38 -0.40
CA ASP A 9 10.74 1.77 0.93
C ASP A 9 9.96 2.50 2.04
N GLY A 10 8.75 2.94 1.74
CA GLY A 10 7.86 3.62 2.68
C GLY A 10 8.32 5.03 3.06
N LYS A 11 9.31 5.62 2.36
CA LYS A 11 9.74 7.00 2.61
C LYS A 11 8.59 8.01 2.49
N PRO A 12 7.76 8.00 1.42
CA PRO A 12 6.66 8.95 1.29
C PRO A 12 5.66 8.83 2.45
N LEU A 13 5.44 7.60 2.94
CA LEU A 13 4.57 7.35 4.08
C LEU A 13 5.12 7.98 5.37
N ARG A 14 6.41 7.77 5.65
CA ARG A 14 7.06 8.36 6.83
C ARG A 14 7.11 9.89 6.75
N ASP A 15 7.34 10.43 5.55
CA ASP A 15 7.33 11.88 5.35
C ASP A 15 5.93 12.45 5.57
N ALA A 16 4.88 11.79 5.08
CA ALA A 16 3.49 12.20 5.32
C ALA A 16 3.12 12.12 6.81
N MET A 17 3.50 11.03 7.50
CA MET A 17 3.33 10.89 8.94
C MET A 17 4.03 12.02 9.72
N ALA A 18 5.27 12.36 9.34
CA ALA A 18 6.02 13.44 9.97
C ALA A 18 5.36 14.81 9.74
N ARG A 19 4.85 15.09 8.53
CA ARG A 19 4.10 16.33 8.24
C ARG A 19 2.78 16.42 9.01
N ALA A 20 2.08 15.29 9.16
CA ALA A 20 0.86 15.19 9.93
C ALA A 20 1.09 15.16 11.46
N GLY A 21 2.35 15.11 11.92
CA GLY A 21 2.66 14.98 13.34
C GLY A 21 2.21 13.65 13.97
N LEU A 22 1.99 12.61 13.16
CA LEU A 22 1.45 11.33 13.61
C LEU A 22 2.55 10.27 13.80
N SER A 23 2.63 9.71 15.00
CA SER A 23 3.36 8.47 15.25
C SER A 23 2.60 7.24 14.74
N ILE A 24 3.25 6.07 14.71
CA ILE A 24 2.63 4.79 14.33
C ILE A 24 1.33 4.49 15.12
N PRO A 25 1.31 4.55 16.48
CA PRO A 25 0.08 4.28 17.23
C PRO A 25 -1.00 5.34 16.99
N GLN A 26 -0.62 6.62 16.81
CA GLN A 26 -1.59 7.68 16.51
C GLN A 26 -2.22 7.49 15.13
N LEU A 27 -1.42 7.13 14.12
CA LEU A 27 -1.96 6.81 12.79
C LEU A 27 -2.88 5.59 12.84
N ALA A 28 -2.54 4.56 13.63
CA ALA A 28 -3.41 3.40 13.82
C ALA A 28 -4.77 3.81 14.41
N GLU A 29 -4.79 4.67 15.41
CA GLU A 29 -6.05 5.20 15.96
C GLU A 29 -6.79 6.07 14.95
N ALA A 30 -6.10 6.96 14.23
CA ALA A 30 -6.70 7.78 13.19
C ALA A 30 -7.36 6.93 12.09
N THR A 31 -6.75 5.80 11.71
CA THR A 31 -7.38 4.86 10.76
C THR A 31 -8.69 4.26 11.27
N ARG A 32 -8.89 4.18 12.59
CA ARG A 32 -10.12 3.69 13.18
C ARG A 32 -11.26 4.71 13.05
N GLN A 33 -10.94 6.00 13.14
CA GLN A 33 -11.89 7.09 13.03
C GLN A 33 -12.47 7.22 11.61
N VAL A 34 -11.68 6.88 10.59
CA VAL A 34 -12.10 6.92 9.17
C VAL A 34 -12.63 5.57 8.65
N ASP A 35 -12.48 4.48 9.41
CA ASP A 35 -13.02 3.17 9.02
C ASP A 35 -14.52 3.10 9.36
N PRO A 36 -15.42 2.93 8.39
CA PRO A 36 -16.87 2.85 8.65
C PRO A 36 -17.26 1.68 9.58
N VAL A 37 -16.40 0.66 9.68
CA VAL A 37 -16.62 -0.52 10.54
C VAL A 37 -15.92 -0.36 11.91
N GLY A 38 -15.16 0.73 12.11
CA GLY A 38 -14.47 1.05 13.36
C GLY A 38 -13.36 0.08 13.77
N LYS A 39 -12.82 -0.72 12.83
CA LYS A 39 -11.72 -1.66 13.09
C LYS A 39 -10.35 -1.01 12.91
N GLY A 40 -10.22 -0.15 11.90
CA GLY A 40 -8.96 0.52 11.55
C GLY A 40 -7.85 -0.45 11.13
N VAL A 41 -6.61 0.03 11.21
CA VAL A 41 -5.38 -0.70 10.92
C VAL A 41 -4.55 -0.78 12.20
N SER A 42 -4.11 -1.98 12.58
CA SER A 42 -3.29 -2.15 13.79
C SER A 42 -1.93 -1.43 13.68
N ALA A 43 -1.42 -0.91 14.80
CA ALA A 43 -0.11 -0.26 14.88
C ALA A 43 1.04 -1.14 14.35
N ALA A 44 0.99 -2.44 14.60
CA ALA A 44 1.95 -3.40 14.04
C ALA A 44 1.89 -3.44 12.50
N THR A 45 0.69 -3.36 11.90
CA THR A 45 0.53 -3.31 10.45
C THR A 45 1.00 -1.98 9.88
N VAL A 46 0.65 -0.85 10.51
CA VAL A 46 1.18 0.47 10.16
C VAL A 46 2.72 0.44 10.19
N GLY A 47 3.33 -0.09 11.24
CA GLY A 47 4.78 -0.23 11.35
C GLY A 47 5.42 -1.11 10.27
N ARG A 48 4.75 -2.20 9.85
CA ARG A 48 5.23 -3.03 8.74
C ARG A 48 5.18 -2.31 7.38
N VAL A 49 4.22 -1.42 7.18
CA VAL A 49 4.06 -0.65 5.92
C VAL A 49 4.99 0.58 5.90
N ALA A 50 5.09 1.30 7.02
CA ALA A 50 5.91 2.50 7.17
C ALA A 50 7.40 2.20 7.36
N GLY A 51 7.73 1.07 7.98
CA GLY A 51 9.06 0.75 8.45
C GLY A 51 10.05 0.37 7.34
N ARG A 52 11.33 0.30 7.73
CA ARG A 52 12.46 -0.23 6.93
C ARG A 52 13.11 -1.47 7.56
N GLY A 53 12.57 -1.94 8.69
CA GLY A 53 13.15 -3.06 9.44
C GLY A 53 12.89 -4.42 8.78
N LYS A 54 13.43 -5.48 9.39
CA LYS A 54 13.29 -6.89 8.94
C LYS A 54 11.83 -7.34 8.76
N THR A 55 10.91 -6.73 9.49
CA THR A 55 9.48 -7.04 9.43
C THR A 55 8.71 -6.20 8.41
N ALA A 56 9.37 -5.26 7.73
CA ALA A 56 8.74 -4.44 6.70
C ALA A 56 8.14 -5.32 5.59
N ARG A 57 7.04 -4.85 5.00
CA ARG A 57 6.34 -5.55 3.91
C ARG A 57 6.15 -4.58 2.76
N THR A 58 6.55 -5.00 1.55
CA THR A 58 6.33 -4.23 0.34
C THR A 58 4.85 -4.23 -0.07
N PRO A 59 4.18 -5.39 -0.20
CA PRO A 59 2.76 -5.43 -0.49
C PRO A 59 1.92 -5.26 0.78
N CYS A 60 0.81 -4.54 0.65
CA CYS A 60 -0.28 -4.46 1.62
C CYS A 60 -1.64 -4.53 0.92
N GLU A 61 -2.70 -4.85 1.67
CA GLU A 61 -4.06 -4.89 1.13
C GLU A 61 -4.52 -3.48 0.73
N LEU A 62 -5.29 -3.35 -0.36
CA LEU A 62 -5.86 -2.06 -0.80
C LEU A 62 -6.60 -1.34 0.34
N ARG A 63 -7.40 -2.07 1.12
CA ARG A 63 -8.12 -1.49 2.26
C ARG A 63 -7.17 -0.87 3.29
N THR A 64 -6.05 -1.53 3.59
CA THR A 64 -5.04 -1.00 4.52
C THR A 64 -4.42 0.27 3.99
N ALA A 65 -4.04 0.29 2.70
CA ALA A 65 -3.48 1.47 2.06
C ALA A 65 -4.48 2.64 2.03
N TRP A 66 -5.75 2.35 1.71
CA TRP A 66 -6.81 3.35 1.69
C TRP A 66 -7.03 3.97 3.07
N LEU A 67 -7.22 3.15 4.12
CA LEU A 67 -7.43 3.66 5.49
C LEU A 67 -6.25 4.50 6.00
N ILE A 68 -5.01 4.08 5.72
CA ILE A 68 -3.82 4.85 6.10
C ILE A 68 -3.79 6.20 5.35
N THR A 69 -4.09 6.18 4.05
CA THR A 69 -4.08 7.39 3.23
C THR A 69 -5.16 8.35 3.67
N GLU A 70 -6.39 7.87 3.86
CA GLU A 70 -7.52 8.69 4.29
C GLU A 70 -7.24 9.35 5.65
N ALA A 71 -6.73 8.57 6.62
CA ALA A 71 -6.36 9.11 7.92
C ALA A 71 -5.27 10.19 7.83
N LEU A 72 -4.28 10.03 6.94
CA LEU A 72 -3.27 11.06 6.69
C LEU A 72 -3.85 12.26 5.95
N HIS A 73 -4.80 12.06 5.04
CA HIS A 73 -5.43 13.09 4.23
C HIS A 73 -6.25 14.08 5.06
N GLN A 74 -6.86 13.60 6.15
CA GLN A 74 -7.58 14.44 7.12
C GLN A 74 -6.65 15.49 7.77
N GLU A 75 -5.36 15.17 7.94
CA GLU A 75 -4.36 16.06 8.56
C GLU A 75 -3.59 16.88 7.52
N VAL A 76 -3.15 16.22 6.44
CA VAL A 76 -2.34 16.81 5.38
C VAL A 76 -2.74 16.18 4.06
N VAL A 77 -3.00 17.00 3.04
CA VAL A 77 -3.36 16.52 1.69
C VAL A 77 -2.36 15.46 1.23
N THR A 78 -2.83 14.21 1.21
CA THR A 78 -2.01 13.03 0.94
C THR A 78 -2.76 12.11 -0.03
N PRO A 79 -2.53 12.24 -1.34
CA PRO A 79 -3.12 11.35 -2.34
C PRO A 79 -2.59 9.91 -2.23
N LEU A 80 -3.44 8.91 -2.48
CA LEU A 80 -3.08 7.48 -2.40
C LEU A 80 -1.89 7.14 -3.30
N GLN A 81 -1.90 7.68 -4.51
CA GLN A 81 -0.85 7.45 -5.51
C GLN A 81 0.50 8.01 -5.09
N ASP A 82 0.58 8.96 -4.16
CA ASP A 82 1.87 9.51 -3.71
C ASP A 82 2.57 8.54 -2.74
N LEU A 83 1.79 7.70 -2.06
CA LEU A 83 2.26 6.75 -1.06
C LEU A 83 2.45 5.33 -1.62
N PHE A 84 1.55 4.91 -2.51
CA PHE A 84 1.45 3.55 -2.97
C PHE A 84 1.41 3.45 -4.49
N ALA A 85 1.83 2.30 -5.02
CA ALA A 85 1.76 1.96 -6.43
C ALA A 85 0.99 0.65 -6.62
N MET A 86 0.31 0.52 -7.74
CA MET A 86 -0.19 -0.79 -8.19
C MET A 86 1.01 -1.72 -8.47
N PRO A 87 0.89 -3.02 -8.17
CA PRO A 87 1.87 -3.99 -8.64
C PRO A 87 1.92 -3.94 -10.17
N SER A 88 3.13 -3.98 -10.73
CA SER A 88 3.31 -4.08 -12.19
C SER A 88 2.61 -5.34 -12.69
N ALA A 89 1.85 -5.22 -13.78
CA ALA A 89 1.27 -6.39 -14.43
C ALA A 89 2.40 -7.34 -14.86
N SER A 90 2.42 -8.57 -14.34
CA SER A 90 3.25 -9.64 -14.90
C SER A 90 2.60 -10.07 -16.22
N THR A 91 2.87 -9.37 -17.31
CA THR A 91 2.54 -9.85 -18.65
C THR A 91 3.75 -10.53 -19.25
N SER A 92 4.07 -11.73 -18.76
CA SER A 92 4.85 -12.70 -19.56
C SER A 92 3.87 -13.45 -20.45
N THR A 93 3.32 -12.81 -21.47
CA THR A 93 2.67 -13.53 -22.57
C THR A 93 3.77 -14.09 -23.44
N VAL A 94 4.22 -15.31 -23.14
CA VAL A 94 5.06 -16.06 -24.09
C VAL A 94 4.13 -16.52 -25.20
N GLU A 95 4.16 -15.82 -26.33
CA GLU A 95 3.51 -16.27 -27.56
C GLU A 95 4.15 -17.62 -27.95
N ARG A 96 3.38 -18.71 -27.83
CA ARG A 96 3.76 -20.00 -28.40
C ARG A 96 3.07 -20.14 -29.74
N SER A 97 3.70 -19.68 -30.80
CA SER A 97 3.33 -20.08 -32.16
C SER A 97 3.60 -21.59 -32.26
N ARG A 98 2.55 -22.41 -32.23
CA ARG A 98 2.64 -23.78 -32.74
C ARG A 98 2.51 -23.66 -34.25
N SER A 99 3.61 -23.90 -34.96
CA SER A 99 3.56 -24.18 -36.39
C SER A 99 2.92 -25.56 -36.54
N ASP A 100 1.59 -25.59 -36.61
CA ASP A 100 0.84 -26.74 -37.08
C ASP A 100 0.66 -26.52 -38.58
N ALA A 101 1.52 -27.17 -39.35
CA ALA A 101 1.36 -27.36 -40.78
C ALA A 101 1.83 -28.79 -41.07
N GLU A 102 0.93 -29.74 -40.83
CA GLU A 102 0.91 -31.01 -41.53
C GLU A 102 0.45 -30.75 -42.98
N GLU A 103 1.26 -31.14 -43.96
CA GLU A 103 0.99 -31.44 -45.39
C GLU A 103 2.41 -31.67 -45.98
N GLU A 104 2.84 -32.81 -46.51
CA GLU A 104 2.23 -33.94 -47.24
C GLU A 104 2.88 -35.29 -46.86
#